data_AF-A0A3B8Z064-F1
#
_entry.id   AF-A0A3B8Z064-F1
#
_cell.length_a   1.000
_cell.length_b   1.000
_cell.length_c   1.000
_cell.angle_alpha   90.00
_cell.angle_beta   90.00
_cell.angle_gamma   90.00
#
_symmetry.space_group_name_H-M   'P 1'
#
loop_
_entity.id
_entity.type
_entity.pdbx_description
1 polymer ?
#
loop_
_entity_poly.entity_id
_entity_poly.type
_entity_poly.pdbx_seq_one_letter_code
_entity_poly.pdbx_strand_id
1 'polypeptide(L)'
;MKAAEKHVTDPKILEGLKGFSAQEGQHYRIHMKFNAAVKRAGFPGLEALEKELSDDYQRFTKTKSLRFNLAYAEGFEAITMNLINSMMGENGLGDDLPDYLEMIQWHFVEELEHRTVAFDVYDHVCGGYFYRLFVGAWAQWHFISWIHRTTQYMLKVRPQPKLSAEEIAQQNAADRMGNASSLRSLIPALLGTYLPTYTPHQVEIAPGIQPLADKYTAMALKVS
;
A
#
# COMPACT_ATOMS: atom_id res chain seq x y z
N MET A 1 -10.76 7.78 -6.21
CA MET A 1 -10.81 7.73 -7.69
C MET A 1 -12.22 7.83 -8.29
N LYS A 2 -13.32 7.64 -7.54
CA LYS A 2 -14.73 7.70 -7.99
C LYS A 2 -15.10 8.76 -9.04
N ALA A 3 -14.58 9.99 -8.94
CA ALA A 3 -14.86 11.05 -9.91
C ALA A 3 -14.41 10.72 -11.35
N ALA A 4 -13.53 9.73 -11.54
CA ALA A 4 -13.10 9.24 -12.84
C ALA A 4 -14.12 8.35 -13.54
N GLU A 5 -15.11 7.77 -12.83
CA GLU A 5 -16.10 6.86 -13.43
C GLU A 5 -16.79 7.46 -14.66
N LYS A 6 -17.08 8.76 -14.63
CA LYS A 6 -17.72 9.49 -15.74
C LYS A 6 -16.83 9.71 -16.97
N HIS A 7 -15.54 9.42 -16.86
CA HIS A 7 -14.53 9.60 -17.90
C HIS A 7 -13.97 8.28 -18.42
N VAL A 8 -14.27 7.16 -17.77
CA VAL A 8 -13.86 5.83 -18.22
C VAL A 8 -14.85 5.32 -19.27
N THR A 9 -14.33 4.99 -20.45
CA THR A 9 -15.12 4.52 -21.59
C THR A 9 -14.97 3.02 -21.84
N ASP A 10 -13.89 2.40 -21.32
CA ASP A 10 -13.72 0.96 -21.37
C ASP A 10 -14.52 0.28 -20.25
N PRO A 11 -15.46 -0.63 -20.56
CA PRO A 11 -16.26 -1.34 -19.55
C PRO A 11 -15.43 -2.10 -18.52
N LYS A 12 -14.30 -2.71 -18.91
CA LYS A 12 -13.45 -3.49 -18.00
C LYS A 12 -12.74 -2.59 -16.99
N ILE A 13 -12.22 -1.46 -17.44
CA ILE A 13 -11.60 -0.47 -16.55
C ILE A 13 -12.64 0.12 -15.59
N LEU A 14 -13.87 0.34 -16.06
CA LEU A 14 -14.96 0.84 -15.22
C LEU A 14 -15.39 -0.18 -14.16
N GLU A 15 -15.43 -1.46 -14.51
CA GLU A 15 -15.69 -2.55 -13.57
C GLU A 15 -14.60 -2.61 -12.49
N GLY A 16 -13.32 -2.62 -12.89
CA GLY A 16 -12.19 -2.59 -11.96
C GLY A 16 -12.23 -1.38 -11.02
N LEU A 17 -12.50 -0.18 -11.54
CA LEU A 17 -12.61 1.04 -10.74
C LEU A 17 -13.73 0.97 -9.69
N LYS A 18 -14.86 0.33 -10.02
CA LYS A 18 -15.97 0.14 -9.08
C LYS A 18 -15.61 -0.86 -7.98
N GLY A 19 -14.97 -1.97 -8.35
CA GLY A 19 -14.45 -2.97 -7.42
C GLY A 19 -13.46 -2.35 -6.42
N PHE A 20 -12.44 -1.68 -6.95
CA PHE A 20 -11.46 -0.91 -6.18
C PHE A 20 -12.13 0.06 -5.20
N SER A 21 -13.10 0.86 -5.67
CA SER A 21 -13.79 1.84 -4.81
C SER A 21 -14.60 1.19 -3.67
N ALA A 22 -15.09 -0.03 -3.86
CA ALA A 22 -15.81 -0.78 -2.83
C ALA A 22 -14.84 -1.41 -1.81
N GLN A 23 -13.76 -2.04 -2.27
CA GLN A 23 -12.71 -2.65 -1.44
C GLN A 23 -12.01 -1.60 -0.57
N GLU A 24 -11.58 -0.47 -1.14
CA GLU A 24 -10.99 0.65 -0.40
C GLU A 24 -11.91 1.19 0.70
N GLY A 25 -13.22 1.21 0.44
CA GLY A 25 -14.22 1.58 1.44
C GLY A 25 -14.27 0.59 2.61
N GLN A 26 -14.05 -0.71 2.36
CA GLN A 26 -13.94 -1.74 3.39
C GLN A 26 -12.63 -1.61 4.17
N HIS A 27 -11.49 -1.48 3.47
CA HIS A 27 -10.16 -1.26 4.07
C HIS A 27 -10.18 -0.07 5.03
N TYR A 28 -10.68 1.08 4.57
CA TYR A 28 -10.77 2.28 5.40
C TYR A 28 -11.50 2.02 6.72
N ARG A 29 -12.66 1.34 6.69
CA ARG A 29 -13.43 1.05 7.91
C ARG A 29 -12.68 0.15 8.89
N ILE A 30 -11.89 -0.78 8.38
CA ILE A 30 -11.12 -1.72 9.20
C ILE A 30 -9.88 -1.03 9.78
N HIS A 31 -9.15 -0.27 8.97
CA HIS A 31 -8.05 0.58 9.44
C HIS A 31 -8.48 1.59 10.49
N MET A 32 -9.66 2.21 10.36
CA MET A 32 -10.20 3.10 11.39
C MET A 32 -10.37 2.39 12.75
N LYS A 33 -10.84 1.14 12.76
CA LYS A 33 -10.96 0.35 13.99
C LYS A 33 -9.58 -0.01 14.55
N PHE A 34 -8.65 -0.40 13.68
CA PHE A 34 -7.27 -0.70 14.05
C PHE A 34 -6.57 0.53 14.66
N ASN A 35 -6.60 1.68 13.98
CA ASN A 35 -6.05 2.94 14.46
C ASN A 35 -6.64 3.33 15.82
N ALA A 36 -7.95 3.18 16.01
CA ALA A 36 -8.58 3.43 17.30
C ALA A 36 -8.07 2.49 18.41
N ALA A 37 -7.82 1.22 18.10
CA ALA A 37 -7.24 0.27 19.04
C ALA A 37 -5.78 0.64 19.38
N VAL A 38 -4.95 0.98 18.40
CA VAL A 38 -3.55 1.41 18.60
C VAL A 38 -3.49 2.67 19.47
N LYS A 39 -4.36 3.66 19.21
CA LYS A 39 -4.45 4.88 20.05
C LYS A 39 -4.79 4.54 21.51
N ARG A 40 -5.81 3.69 21.73
CA ARG A 40 -6.18 3.21 23.08
C ARG A 40 -5.06 2.39 23.74
N ALA A 41 -4.26 1.68 22.95
CA ALA A 41 -3.14 0.89 23.44
C ALA A 41 -1.95 1.74 23.91
N GLY A 42 -1.99 3.07 23.82
CA GLY A 42 -0.99 3.97 24.39
C GLY A 42 -0.29 4.90 23.40
N PHE A 43 -0.86 5.10 22.21
CA PHE A 43 -0.30 5.96 21.16
C PHE A 43 -1.24 7.11 20.77
N PRO A 44 -1.71 7.95 21.72
CA PRO A 44 -2.75 8.95 21.47
C PRO A 44 -2.34 10.03 20.45
N GLY A 45 -1.04 10.34 20.34
CA GLY A 45 -0.51 11.33 19.39
C GLY A 45 -0.64 10.92 17.92
N LEU A 46 -0.98 9.66 17.63
CA LEU A 46 -1.33 9.24 16.27
C LEU A 46 -2.59 9.93 15.75
N GLU A 47 -3.47 10.40 16.62
CA GLU A 47 -4.68 11.14 16.22
C GLU A 47 -4.35 12.38 15.40
N ALA A 48 -3.31 13.13 15.78
CA ALA A 48 -2.90 14.32 15.05
C ALA A 48 -2.33 13.98 13.67
N LEU A 49 -1.52 12.91 13.57
CA LEU A 49 -0.92 12.45 12.32
C LEU A 49 -1.98 11.87 11.36
N GLU A 50 -2.95 11.11 11.89
CA GLU A 50 -4.09 10.59 11.14
C GLU A 50 -4.96 11.74 10.61
N LYS A 51 -5.22 12.74 11.45
CA LYS A 51 -5.98 13.93 11.04
C LYS A 51 -5.26 14.72 9.95
N GLU A 52 -3.95 14.94 10.08
CA GLU A 52 -3.13 15.62 9.09
C GLU A 52 -3.27 14.96 7.70
N LEU A 53 -3.09 13.63 7.64
CA LEU A 53 -3.20 12.87 6.40
C LEU A 53 -4.62 12.95 5.81
N SER A 54 -5.65 12.87 6.66
CA SER A 54 -7.04 13.02 6.24
C SER A 54 -7.32 14.41 5.66
N ASP A 55 -6.83 15.46 6.31
CA ASP A 55 -6.97 16.85 5.87
C ASP A 55 -6.26 17.07 4.51
N ASP A 56 -5.09 16.45 4.31
CA ASP A 56 -4.36 16.48 3.04
C ASP A 56 -5.18 15.85 1.91
N TYR A 57 -5.73 14.65 2.11
CA TYR A 57 -6.56 13.97 1.11
C TYR A 57 -7.83 14.74 0.77
N GLN A 58 -8.49 15.32 1.77
CA GLN A 58 -9.64 16.20 1.56
C GLN A 58 -9.25 17.46 0.79
N ARG A 59 -8.11 18.08 1.11
CA ARG A 59 -7.59 19.24 0.40
C ARG A 59 -7.27 18.90 -1.05
N PHE A 60 -6.63 17.78 -1.33
CA PHE A 60 -6.33 17.35 -2.70
C PHE A 60 -7.62 17.13 -3.51
N THR A 61 -8.60 16.45 -2.92
CA THR A 61 -9.91 16.25 -3.53
C THR A 61 -10.61 17.56 -3.88
N LYS A 62 -10.52 18.58 -3.01
CA LYS A 62 -11.18 19.88 -3.19
C LYS A 62 -10.44 20.84 -4.14
N THR A 63 -9.10 20.80 -4.14
CA THR A 63 -8.28 21.87 -4.74
C THR A 63 -7.44 21.43 -5.93
N LYS A 64 -7.24 20.12 -6.12
CA LYS A 64 -6.41 19.58 -7.20
C LYS A 64 -7.28 19.05 -8.33
N SER A 65 -6.69 18.98 -9.53
CA SER A 65 -7.36 18.44 -10.70
C SER A 65 -7.61 16.94 -10.56
N LEU A 66 -8.56 16.41 -11.34
CA LEU A 66 -8.75 14.96 -11.44
C LEU A 66 -7.46 14.25 -11.85
N ARG A 67 -6.72 14.81 -12.81
CA ARG A 67 -5.43 14.28 -13.27
C ARG A 67 -4.41 14.15 -12.12
N PHE A 68 -4.32 15.14 -11.26
CA PHE A 68 -3.46 15.07 -10.08
C PHE A 68 -3.91 13.95 -9.13
N ASN A 69 -5.21 13.89 -8.80
CA ASN A 69 -5.72 12.89 -7.87
C ASN A 69 -5.56 11.46 -8.40
N LEU A 70 -5.68 11.24 -9.71
CA LEU A 70 -5.43 9.94 -10.33
C LEU A 70 -3.94 9.57 -10.35
N ALA A 71 -3.05 10.51 -10.71
CA ALA A 71 -1.61 10.26 -10.66
C ALA A 71 -1.12 10.02 -9.23
N TYR A 72 -1.71 10.71 -8.25
CA TYR A 72 -1.40 10.51 -6.84
C TYR A 72 -1.80 9.10 -6.38
N ALA A 73 -3.02 8.67 -6.72
CA ALA A 73 -3.51 7.33 -6.38
C ALA A 73 -2.63 6.25 -7.02
N GLU A 74 -2.33 6.35 -8.32
CA GLU A 74 -1.44 5.40 -9.01
C GLU A 74 -0.05 5.35 -8.37
N GLY A 75 0.55 6.50 -8.07
CA GLY A 75 1.86 6.55 -7.43
C GLY A 75 1.87 5.93 -6.03
N PHE A 76 0.77 6.09 -5.28
CA PHE A 76 0.56 5.46 -3.98
C PHE A 76 0.44 3.94 -4.10
N GLU A 77 -0.38 3.42 -5.01
CA GLU A 77 -0.51 1.97 -5.21
C GLU A 77 0.81 1.33 -5.67
N ALA A 78 1.55 2.01 -6.54
CA ALA A 78 2.81 1.51 -7.07
C ALA A 78 3.89 1.33 -5.99
N ILE A 79 3.92 2.18 -4.95
CA ILE A 79 4.88 2.02 -3.84
C ILE A 79 4.40 0.97 -2.83
N THR A 80 3.10 0.96 -2.51
CA THR A 80 2.49 0.03 -1.57
C THR A 80 2.76 -1.41 -2.01
N MET A 81 2.60 -1.70 -3.30
CA MET A 81 2.95 -2.99 -3.90
C MET A 81 4.39 -3.44 -3.63
N ASN A 82 5.36 -2.56 -3.90
CA ASN A 82 6.78 -2.91 -3.73
C ASN A 82 7.13 -3.15 -2.26
N LEU A 83 6.55 -2.37 -1.35
CA LEU A 83 6.70 -2.57 0.10
C LEU A 83 6.06 -3.89 0.54
N ILE A 84 4.85 -4.19 0.06
CA ILE A 84 4.14 -5.43 0.36
C ILE A 84 4.93 -6.65 -0.08
N ASN A 85 5.41 -6.68 -1.33
CA ASN A 85 6.21 -7.80 -1.82
C ASN A 85 7.46 -8.04 -0.97
N SER A 86 8.12 -6.98 -0.51
CA SER A 86 9.28 -7.08 0.38
C SER A 86 8.92 -7.63 1.76
N MET A 87 7.73 -7.31 2.28
CA MET A 87 7.24 -7.74 3.60
C MET A 87 6.62 -9.15 3.60
N MET A 88 5.87 -9.52 2.57
CA MET A 88 5.13 -10.80 2.49
C MET A 88 6.00 -11.96 1.99
N GLY A 89 7.06 -11.71 1.22
CA GLY A 89 7.82 -12.79 0.60
C GLY A 89 6.96 -13.67 -0.34
N GLU A 90 7.41 -14.89 -0.61
CA GLU A 90 6.74 -15.78 -1.58
C GLU A 90 5.44 -16.42 -1.07
N ASN A 91 5.26 -16.51 0.25
CA ASN A 91 4.19 -17.29 0.89
C ASN A 91 3.30 -16.46 1.84
N GLY A 92 3.41 -15.13 1.82
CA GLY A 92 2.71 -14.26 2.77
C GLY A 92 3.36 -14.21 4.16
N LEU A 93 2.66 -13.62 5.12
CA LEU A 93 3.16 -13.46 6.50
C LEU A 93 3.13 -14.76 7.31
N GLY A 94 2.56 -15.83 6.75
CA GLY A 94 2.42 -17.15 7.37
C GLY A 94 0.97 -17.52 7.70
N ASP A 95 0.81 -18.68 8.34
CA ASP A 95 -0.47 -19.17 8.87
C ASP A 95 -0.60 -18.85 10.37
N ASP A 96 -1.82 -18.96 10.92
CA ASP A 96 -2.13 -18.74 12.34
C ASP A 96 -1.70 -17.36 12.88
N LEU A 97 -1.93 -16.32 12.08
CA LEU A 97 -1.61 -14.94 12.42
C LEU A 97 -2.55 -14.37 13.49
N PRO A 98 -2.05 -13.53 14.41
CA PRO A 98 -2.91 -12.66 15.20
C PRO A 98 -3.84 -11.84 14.31
N ASP A 99 -5.06 -11.54 14.78
CA ASP A 99 -6.11 -10.87 13.99
C ASP A 99 -5.63 -9.62 13.23
N TYR A 100 -4.73 -8.83 13.82
CA TYR A 100 -4.20 -7.62 13.18
C TYR A 100 -3.25 -7.93 12.01
N LEU A 101 -2.47 -9.02 12.09
CA LEU A 101 -1.61 -9.48 10.99
C LEU A 101 -2.42 -10.19 9.92
N GLU A 102 -3.47 -10.95 10.27
CA GLU A 102 -4.37 -11.53 9.27
C GLU A 102 -5.10 -10.43 8.49
N MET A 103 -5.53 -9.36 9.18
CA MET A 103 -6.12 -8.19 8.55
C MET A 103 -5.14 -7.47 7.61
N ILE A 104 -3.88 -7.31 8.02
CA ILE A 104 -2.84 -6.72 7.17
C ILE A 104 -2.55 -7.61 5.97
N GLN A 105 -2.45 -8.93 6.16
CA GLN A 105 -2.22 -9.87 5.06
C GLN A 105 -3.38 -9.86 4.05
N TRP A 106 -4.62 -9.84 4.54
CA TRP A 106 -5.79 -9.69 3.69
C TRP A 106 -5.73 -8.40 2.85
N HIS A 107 -5.48 -7.26 3.51
CA HIS A 107 -5.37 -5.98 2.83
C HIS A 107 -4.28 -6.02 1.76
N PHE A 108 -3.09 -6.52 2.11
CA PHE A 108 -1.96 -6.59 1.19
C PHE A 108 -2.21 -7.45 -0.05
N VAL A 109 -2.96 -8.54 0.10
CA VAL A 109 -3.34 -9.39 -1.03
C VAL A 109 -4.28 -8.65 -1.98
N GLU A 110 -5.22 -7.85 -1.48
CA GLU A 110 -6.12 -7.04 -2.32
C GLU A 110 -5.39 -5.87 -3.00
N GLU A 111 -4.39 -5.28 -2.34
CA GLU A 111 -3.56 -4.21 -2.93
C GLU A 111 -2.78 -4.69 -4.18
N LEU A 112 -2.57 -6.00 -4.33
CA LEU A 112 -2.01 -6.57 -5.56
C LEU A 112 -2.91 -6.32 -6.77
N GLU A 113 -4.22 -6.31 -6.61
CA GLU A 113 -5.16 -6.03 -7.70
C GLU A 113 -5.31 -4.53 -7.92
N HIS A 114 -5.24 -3.74 -6.85
CA HIS A 114 -5.41 -2.29 -6.90
C HIS A 114 -4.37 -1.58 -7.77
N ARG A 115 -3.12 -2.04 -7.77
CA ARG A 115 -2.05 -1.44 -8.59
C ARG A 115 -2.39 -1.34 -10.07
N THR A 116 -3.00 -2.39 -10.65
CA THR A 116 -3.30 -2.44 -12.08
C THR A 116 -4.50 -1.54 -12.37
N VAL A 117 -5.52 -1.56 -11.51
CA VAL A 117 -6.69 -0.67 -11.62
C VAL A 117 -6.28 0.80 -11.55
N ALA A 118 -5.42 1.20 -10.61
CA ALA A 118 -5.00 2.59 -10.47
C ALA A 118 -4.21 3.09 -11.69
N PHE A 119 -3.32 2.25 -12.22
CA PHE A 119 -2.58 2.53 -13.44
C PHE A 119 -3.51 2.64 -14.66
N ASP A 120 -4.38 1.65 -14.87
CA ASP A 120 -5.27 1.59 -16.03
C ASP A 120 -6.24 2.79 -16.05
N VAL A 121 -6.78 3.18 -14.88
CA VAL A 121 -7.66 4.35 -14.79
C VAL A 121 -6.89 5.64 -15.07
N TYR A 122 -5.67 5.79 -14.56
CA TYR A 122 -4.85 6.98 -14.85
C TYR A 122 -4.51 7.07 -16.34
N ASP A 123 -4.03 5.96 -16.93
CA ASP A 123 -3.61 5.93 -18.33
C ASP A 123 -4.80 6.18 -19.27
N HIS A 124 -5.94 5.54 -19.00
CA HIS A 124 -7.17 5.69 -19.77
C HIS A 124 -7.75 7.11 -19.73
N VAL A 125 -7.82 7.72 -18.54
CA VAL A 125 -8.50 9.02 -18.37
C VAL A 125 -7.59 10.21 -18.66
N CYS A 126 -6.30 10.09 -18.37
CA CYS A 126 -5.37 11.21 -18.38
C CYS A 126 -4.11 10.94 -19.20
N GLY A 127 -3.47 9.81 -18.96
CA GLY A 127 -2.18 9.45 -19.54
C GLY A 127 -1.06 10.46 -19.27
N GLY A 128 0.07 10.24 -19.95
CA GLY A 128 1.24 11.11 -19.90
C GLY A 128 2.25 10.69 -18.84
N TYR A 129 3.32 10.06 -19.32
CA TYR A 129 4.40 9.48 -18.54
C TYR A 129 5.06 10.47 -17.57
N PHE A 130 5.52 11.63 -18.04
CA PHE A 130 6.24 12.58 -17.17
C PHE A 130 5.37 13.12 -16.03
N TYR A 131 4.09 13.38 -16.29
CA TYR A 131 3.18 13.86 -15.24
C TYR A 131 2.94 12.77 -14.19
N ARG A 132 2.72 11.52 -14.63
CA ARG A 132 2.62 10.34 -13.76
C ARG A 132 3.86 10.22 -12.88
N LEU A 133 5.04 10.30 -13.50
CA LEU A 133 6.33 10.18 -12.84
C LEU A 133 6.52 11.21 -11.73
N PHE A 134 6.30 12.50 -12.03
CA PHE A 134 6.55 13.56 -11.06
C PHE A 134 5.52 13.58 -9.94
N VAL A 135 4.22 13.43 -10.26
CA VAL A 135 3.18 13.41 -9.22
C VAL A 135 3.25 12.12 -8.42
N GLY A 136 3.51 10.99 -9.06
CA GLY A 136 3.69 9.70 -8.41
C GLY A 136 4.88 9.70 -7.46
N ALA A 137 6.06 10.15 -7.90
CA ALA A 137 7.23 10.31 -7.03
C ALA A 137 6.95 11.20 -5.81
N TRP A 138 6.20 12.30 -6.03
CA TRP A 138 5.78 13.17 -4.94
C TRP A 138 4.78 12.49 -3.99
N ALA A 139 3.82 11.71 -4.51
CA ALA A 139 2.86 10.96 -3.72
C ALA A 139 3.55 9.92 -2.83
N GLN A 140 4.53 9.21 -3.38
CA GLN A 140 5.36 8.25 -2.65
C GLN A 140 6.15 8.94 -1.55
N TRP A 141 6.83 10.06 -1.86
CA TRP A 141 7.54 10.84 -0.86
C TRP A 141 6.60 11.32 0.27
N HIS A 142 5.43 11.85 -0.08
CA HIS A 142 4.44 12.34 0.87
C HIS A 142 4.00 11.23 1.83
N PHE A 143 3.69 10.05 1.31
CA PHE A 143 3.26 8.91 2.12
C PHE A 143 4.40 8.31 2.96
N ILE A 144 5.58 8.10 2.37
CA ILE A 144 6.76 7.60 3.10
C ILE A 144 7.19 8.56 4.21
N SER A 145 7.12 9.87 3.96
CA SER A 145 7.39 10.89 4.98
C SER A 145 6.40 10.79 6.14
N TRP A 146 5.12 10.56 5.87
CA TRP A 146 4.11 10.32 6.90
C TRP A 146 4.39 9.04 7.69
N ILE A 147 4.66 7.91 7.01
CA ILE A 147 5.03 6.63 7.66
C ILE A 147 6.24 6.85 8.57
N HIS A 148 7.28 7.51 8.08
CA HIS A 148 8.48 7.77 8.85
C HIS A 148 8.17 8.54 10.14
N ARG A 149 7.38 9.62 10.06
CA ARG A 149 6.99 10.42 11.24
C ARG A 149 6.15 9.61 12.23
N THR A 150 5.21 8.80 11.74
CA THR A 150 4.41 7.87 12.55
C THR A 150 5.29 6.87 13.28
N THR A 151 6.23 6.24 12.58
CA THR A 151 7.19 5.29 13.17
C THR A 151 8.08 5.96 14.21
N GLN A 152 8.63 7.15 13.93
CA GLN A 152 9.44 7.89 14.88
C GLN A 152 8.66 8.26 16.15
N TYR A 153 7.39 8.66 16.00
CA TYR A 153 6.51 8.91 17.14
C TYR A 153 6.31 7.63 17.98
N MET A 154 5.96 6.50 17.34
CA MET A 154 5.73 5.24 18.05
C MET A 154 6.99 4.76 18.79
N LEU A 155 8.15 4.82 18.14
CA LEU A 155 9.44 4.47 18.76
C LEU A 155 9.83 5.42 19.91
N LYS A 156 9.44 6.70 19.85
CA LYS A 156 9.66 7.64 20.95
C LYS A 156 8.77 7.31 22.16
N VAL A 157 7.53 6.92 21.94
CA VAL A 157 6.58 6.55 23.01
C VAL A 157 6.93 5.20 23.63
N ARG A 158 7.30 4.22 22.80
CA ARG A 158 7.77 2.91 23.22
C ARG A 158 9.05 2.55 22.47
N PRO A 159 10.21 2.91 23.04
CA PRO A 159 11.49 2.52 22.48
C PRO A 159 11.59 0.99 22.45
N GLN A 160 12.07 0.44 21.35
CA GLN A 160 12.44 -0.98 21.30
C GLN A 160 13.56 -1.23 22.33
N PRO A 161 13.56 -2.38 23.01
CA PRO A 161 14.65 -2.75 23.90
C PRO A 161 15.98 -2.69 23.15
N LYS A 162 17.02 -2.13 23.77
CA LYS A 162 18.36 -2.14 23.20
C LYS A 162 18.83 -3.58 23.13
N LEU A 163 18.91 -4.10 21.91
CA LEU A 163 19.53 -5.39 21.65
C LEU A 163 21.00 -5.33 22.08
N SER A 164 21.47 -6.40 22.71
CA SER A 164 22.88 -6.62 22.96
C SER A 164 23.65 -6.73 21.64
N ALA A 165 24.97 -6.55 21.68
CA ALA A 165 25.81 -6.70 20.49
C ALA A 165 25.67 -8.09 19.84
N GLU A 166 25.40 -9.11 20.65
CA GLU A 166 25.22 -10.49 20.21
C GLU A 166 23.86 -10.71 19.54
N GLU A 167 22.77 -10.14 20.10
CA GLU A 167 21.45 -10.13 19.47
C GLU A 167 21.45 -9.31 18.17
N ILE A 168 22.15 -8.18 18.13
CA ILE A 168 22.36 -7.38 16.91
C ILE A 168 23.12 -8.21 15.87
N ALA A 169 24.14 -8.96 16.27
CA ALA A 169 24.91 -9.81 15.35
C ALA A 169 24.06 -10.98 14.81
N GLN A 170 23.25 -11.62 15.66
CA GLN A 170 22.33 -12.68 15.26
C GLN A 170 21.22 -12.16 14.34
N GLN A 171 20.62 -11.02 14.68
CA GLN A 171 19.60 -10.38 13.84
C GLN A 171 20.19 -9.93 12.51
N ASN A 172 21.37 -9.28 12.49
CA ASN A 172 22.06 -8.92 11.25
C ASN A 172 22.49 -10.14 10.41
N ALA A 173 22.77 -11.29 11.03
CA ALA A 173 23.09 -12.53 10.32
C ALA A 173 21.84 -13.16 9.69
N ALA A 174 20.72 -13.21 10.44
CA ALA A 174 19.42 -13.63 9.93
C ALA A 174 18.92 -12.69 8.82
N ASP A 175 19.04 -11.38 9.03
CA ASP A 175 18.71 -10.33 8.08
C ASP A 175 19.65 -10.35 6.88
N ARG A 176 20.94 -10.66 7.00
CA ARG A 176 21.81 -10.82 5.81
C ARG A 176 21.39 -11.96 4.91
N MET A 177 20.81 -13.03 5.46
CA MET A 177 20.31 -14.16 4.67
C MET A 177 18.91 -13.88 4.08
N GLY A 178 18.03 -13.14 4.79
CA GLY A 178 16.69 -12.78 4.32
C GLY A 178 16.57 -11.46 3.54
N ASN A 179 17.28 -10.40 3.95
CA ASN A 179 17.26 -9.07 3.30
C ASN A 179 18.17 -8.99 2.06
N ALA A 180 19.18 -9.85 1.90
CA ALA A 180 19.98 -9.83 0.68
C ALA A 180 19.19 -10.28 -0.55
N SER A 181 18.18 -11.15 -0.39
CA SER A 181 17.23 -11.49 -1.45
C SER A 181 16.14 -10.41 -1.60
N SER A 182 15.59 -9.91 -0.50
CA SER A 182 14.52 -8.88 -0.50
C SER A 182 14.99 -7.51 -1.03
N LEU A 183 16.18 -7.02 -0.66
CA LEU A 183 16.74 -5.77 -1.21
C LEU A 183 17.16 -5.91 -2.68
N ARG A 184 17.62 -7.10 -3.08
CA ARG A 184 18.03 -7.39 -4.46
C ARG A 184 16.85 -7.42 -5.43
N SER A 185 15.65 -7.78 -4.97
CA SER A 185 14.41 -7.71 -5.75
C SER A 185 13.73 -6.34 -5.64
N LEU A 186 13.75 -5.71 -4.47
CA LEU A 186 13.07 -4.44 -4.22
C LEU A 186 13.64 -3.26 -5.03
N ILE A 187 14.96 -3.07 -5.06
CA ILE A 187 15.56 -1.90 -5.73
C ILE A 187 15.27 -1.91 -7.24
N PRO A 188 15.48 -3.01 -7.99
CA PRO A 188 15.12 -3.06 -9.41
C PRO A 188 13.62 -2.88 -9.66
N ALA A 189 12.75 -3.45 -8.82
CA ALA A 189 11.30 -3.31 -8.96
C ALA A 189 10.84 -1.86 -8.72
N LEU A 190 11.40 -1.20 -7.69
CA LEU A 190 11.18 0.22 -7.43
C LEU A 190 11.66 1.07 -8.60
N LEU A 191 12.90 0.89 -9.06
CA LEU A 191 13.44 1.64 -10.20
C LEU A 191 12.66 1.38 -11.49
N GLY A 192 12.18 0.15 -11.70
CA GLY A 192 11.34 -0.23 -12.82
C GLY A 192 10.04 0.58 -12.91
N THR A 193 9.47 0.99 -11.77
CA THR A 193 8.27 1.85 -11.69
C THR A 193 8.45 3.21 -12.37
N TYR A 194 9.69 3.68 -12.42
CA TYR A 194 10.08 4.96 -13.01
C TYR A 194 10.49 4.86 -14.48
N LEU A 195 10.39 3.69 -15.12
CA LEU A 195 10.72 3.54 -16.54
C LEU A 195 9.53 3.93 -17.45
N PRO A 196 9.79 4.44 -18.67
CA PRO A 196 8.73 4.73 -19.65
C PRO A 196 7.91 3.50 -20.06
N THR A 197 8.51 2.32 -19.98
CA THR A 197 7.89 1.03 -20.31
C THR A 197 7.19 0.37 -19.12
N TYR A 198 7.15 1.05 -17.96
CA TYR A 198 6.52 0.53 -16.77
C TYR A 198 5.04 0.24 -17.01
N THR A 199 4.64 -0.96 -16.61
CA THR A 199 3.24 -1.30 -16.39
C THR A 199 3.16 -2.29 -15.21
N PRO A 200 2.25 -2.10 -14.25
CA PRO A 200 2.10 -3.03 -13.13
C PRO A 200 1.61 -4.42 -13.55
N HIS A 201 1.11 -4.57 -14.79
CA HIS A 201 0.70 -5.84 -15.38
C HIS A 201 1.86 -6.80 -15.66
N GLN A 202 3.09 -6.30 -15.72
CA GLN A 202 4.30 -7.14 -15.84
C GLN A 202 4.76 -7.73 -14.51
N VAL A 203 4.18 -7.28 -13.39
CA VAL A 203 4.56 -7.77 -12.07
C VAL A 203 3.78 -9.06 -11.81
N GLU A 204 4.48 -10.18 -11.82
CA GLU A 204 3.91 -11.48 -11.46
C GLU A 204 3.65 -11.55 -9.96
N ILE A 205 2.48 -12.08 -9.60
CA ILE A 205 2.15 -12.42 -8.21
C ILE A 205 2.81 -13.76 -7.90
N ALA A 206 3.55 -13.84 -6.79
CA ALA A 206 4.21 -15.09 -6.41
C ALA A 206 3.18 -16.22 -6.24
N PRO A 207 3.45 -17.45 -6.72
CA PRO A 207 2.48 -18.55 -6.70
C PRO A 207 1.92 -18.86 -5.31
N GLY A 208 2.71 -18.66 -4.24
CA GLY A 208 2.28 -18.87 -2.87
C GLY A 208 1.26 -17.84 -2.37
N ILE A 209 1.04 -16.74 -3.08
CA ILE A 209 0.04 -15.72 -2.75
C ILE A 209 -1.34 -16.04 -3.34
N GLN A 210 -1.41 -16.79 -4.45
CA GLN A 210 -2.69 -17.11 -5.08
C GLN A 210 -3.67 -17.84 -4.15
N PRO A 211 -3.26 -18.84 -3.33
CA PRO A 211 -4.14 -19.46 -2.35
C PRO A 211 -4.68 -18.48 -1.30
N LEU A 212 -3.89 -17.45 -0.95
CA LEU A 212 -4.31 -16.40 -0.02
C LEU A 212 -5.36 -15.50 -0.69
N ALA A 213 -5.17 -15.13 -1.95
CA ALA A 213 -6.15 -14.38 -2.74
C ALA A 213 -7.49 -15.12 -2.81
N ASP A 214 -7.47 -16.43 -3.08
CA ASP A 214 -8.67 -17.26 -3.13
C ASP A 214 -9.36 -17.33 -1.76
N LYS A 215 -8.59 -17.54 -0.67
CA LYS A 215 -9.08 -17.55 0.71
C LYS A 215 -9.82 -16.25 1.04
N TYR A 216 -9.18 -15.12 0.81
CA TYR A 216 -9.72 -13.83 1.22
C TYR A 216 -10.89 -13.37 0.36
N THR A 217 -10.85 -13.66 -0.95
CA THR A 217 -12.01 -13.45 -1.83
C THR A 217 -13.23 -14.21 -1.32
N ALA A 218 -13.06 -15.48 -0.94
CA ALA A 218 -14.14 -16.29 -0.39
C ALA A 218 -14.64 -15.79 0.98
N MET A 219 -13.76 -15.17 1.79
CA MET A 219 -14.16 -14.52 3.04
C MET A 219 -14.98 -13.25 2.79
N ALA A 220 -14.56 -12.40 1.85
CA ALA A 220 -15.25 -11.17 1.51
C ALA A 220 -16.70 -11.44 1.06
N LEU A 221 -16.91 -12.47 0.23
CA LEU A 221 -18.24 -12.90 -0.25
C LEU A 221 -19.17 -13.44 0.85
N LYS A 222 -18.64 -13.86 2.01
CA LYS A 222 -19.45 -14.36 3.14
C LYS A 222 -19.92 -13.26 4.08
N VAL A 223 -19.30 -12.07 4.00
CA VAL A 223 -19.54 -10.94 4.92
C VAL A 223 -20.35 -9.82 4.24
N SER A 224 -20.54 -9.90 2.92
CA SER A 224 -21.40 -9.03 2.09
C SER A 224 -22.86 -9.50 2.05
#